data_AF-A0A820PA65-F1
#
_entry.id   AF-A0A820PA65-F1
#
_cell.length_a   1.000
_cell.length_b   1.000
_cell.length_c   1.000
_cell.angle_alpha   90.00
_cell.angle_beta   90.00
_cell.angle_gamma   90.00
#
_symmetry.space_group_name_H-M   'P 1'
#
loop_
_entity.id
_entity.type
_entity.pdbx_description
1 polymer ?
#
loop_
_entity_poly.entity_id
_entity_poly.type
_entity_poly.pdbx_seq_one_letter_code
_entity_poly.pdbx_strand_id
1 'polypeptide(L)'
;MPNEMRHFLDYISRQVALKGFSKYRGDLDTKDDLHGEYSYYTEYENHEIMFNIAPLIPSTKANGQCIERKGLIGNAFVCVVFQEAGAKFLPDFIAGKVIQIYITVQPITINEQLHYKVAIWRRNDITSFIDPPGGV
;
A
#
# COMPACT_ATOMS: atom_id res chain seq x y z
N MET A 1 -0.68 -2.66 13.37
CA MET A 1 0.22 -2.10 12.33
C MET A 1 1.54 -1.77 13.00
N PRO A 2 2.70 -2.25 12.48
CA PRO A 2 4.02 -1.96 13.06
C PRO A 2 4.33 -0.46 13.11
N ASN A 3 5.18 -0.04 14.05
CA ASN A 3 5.54 1.37 14.23
C ASN A 3 6.31 1.91 13.02
N GLU A 4 7.19 1.10 12.44
CA GLU A 4 8.00 1.43 11.27
C GLU A 4 7.12 1.59 10.03
N MET A 5 6.04 0.81 9.92
CA MET A 5 5.04 0.94 8.86
C MET A 5 4.25 2.24 9.02
N ARG A 6 3.83 2.57 10.25
CA ARG A 6 3.16 3.84 10.55
C ARG A 6 4.05 5.03 10.18
N HIS A 7 5.31 5.02 10.64
CA HIS A 7 6.28 6.07 10.34
C HIS A 7 6.49 6.24 8.83
N PHE A 8 6.57 5.13 8.09
CA PHE A 8 6.66 5.17 6.62
C PHE A 8 5.42 5.80 5.99
N LEU A 9 4.22 5.41 6.42
CA LEU A 9 2.98 5.97 5.91
C LEU A 9 2.84 7.46 6.23
N ASP A 10 3.15 7.87 7.46
CA ASP A 10 3.16 9.28 7.88
C ASP A 10 4.20 10.12 7.09
N TYR A 11 5.27 9.49 6.61
CA TYR A 11 6.27 10.15 5.77
C TYR A 11 5.76 10.40 4.33
N ILE A 12 5.04 9.45 3.73
CA ILE A 12 4.58 9.54 2.34
C ILE A 12 3.16 10.13 2.19
N SER A 13 2.44 10.30 3.30
CA SER A 13 1.02 10.63 3.30
C SER A 13 0.55 11.15 4.64
N ARG A 14 -0.74 11.48 4.76
CA ARG A 14 -1.37 11.87 6.02
C ARG A 14 -2.53 10.94 6.35
N GLN A 15 -2.71 10.65 7.63
CA GLN A 15 -3.88 9.94 8.11
C GLN A 15 -5.14 10.82 7.91
N VAL A 16 -6.22 10.24 7.40
CA VAL A 16 -7.51 10.90 7.18
C VAL A 16 -8.65 10.02 7.69
N ALA A 17 -9.65 10.62 8.33
CA ALA A 17 -10.89 9.92 8.65
C ALA A 17 -11.64 9.58 7.34
N LEU A 18 -12.19 8.37 7.25
CA LEU A 18 -12.95 7.93 6.07
C LEU A 18 -14.36 8.50 6.08
N LYS A 19 -15.01 8.54 7.25
CA LYS A 19 -16.36 9.08 7.40
C LYS A 19 -16.41 10.56 6.98
N GLY A 20 -17.23 10.87 5.97
CA GLY A 20 -17.37 12.22 5.45
C GLY A 20 -16.17 12.71 4.62
N PHE A 21 -15.21 11.84 4.28
CA PHE A 21 -14.11 12.21 3.39
C PHE A 21 -14.66 12.55 1.98
N SER A 22 -14.35 13.75 1.50
CA SER A 22 -14.94 14.32 0.28
C SER A 22 -14.01 14.29 -0.94
N LYS A 23 -12.76 13.89 -0.76
CA LYS A 23 -11.73 13.80 -1.80
C LYS A 23 -11.68 12.40 -2.43
N TYR A 24 -10.71 12.13 -3.31
CA TYR A 24 -10.60 10.80 -3.94
C TYR A 24 -10.47 9.68 -2.90
N ARG A 25 -11.43 8.74 -2.90
CA ARG A 25 -11.58 7.72 -1.85
C ARG A 25 -11.02 6.35 -2.19
N GLY A 26 -10.48 6.12 -3.39
CA GLY A 26 -9.85 4.83 -3.74
C GLY A 26 -10.70 3.59 -3.47
N ASP A 27 -12.00 3.67 -3.76
CA ASP A 27 -13.03 2.65 -3.47
C ASP A 27 -13.31 2.36 -1.98
N LEU A 28 -12.69 3.11 -1.06
CA LEU A 28 -13.02 3.04 0.36
C LEU A 28 -14.43 3.59 0.64
N ASP A 29 -15.05 3.03 1.66
CA ASP A 29 -16.36 3.48 2.13
C ASP A 29 -16.16 4.74 2.99
N THR A 30 -16.97 5.76 2.73
CA THR A 30 -16.90 7.05 3.43
C THR A 30 -18.19 7.38 4.18
N LYS A 31 -19.13 6.43 4.28
CA LYS A 31 -20.45 6.63 4.88
C LYS A 31 -20.64 5.81 6.15
N ASP A 32 -20.35 4.52 6.08
CA ASP A 32 -20.80 3.52 7.05
C ASP A 32 -19.62 2.79 7.74
N ASP A 33 -18.40 3.31 7.59
CA ASP A 33 -17.15 2.82 8.19
C ASP A 33 -16.81 1.36 7.82
N LEU A 34 -17.34 0.87 6.69
CA LEU A 34 -17.19 -0.54 6.26
C LEU A 34 -15.73 -0.92 5.98
N HIS A 35 -14.92 0.05 5.54
CA HIS A 35 -13.51 -0.14 5.21
C HIS A 35 -12.55 0.40 6.29
N GLY A 36 -13.07 0.64 7.50
CA GLY A 36 -12.33 1.19 8.63
C GLY A 36 -12.70 2.65 8.92
N GLU A 37 -12.20 3.19 10.03
CA GLU A 37 -12.48 4.57 10.45
C GLU A 37 -11.56 5.59 9.78
N TYR A 38 -10.37 5.16 9.37
CA TYR A 38 -9.36 6.02 8.77
C TYR A 38 -8.51 5.27 7.74
N SER A 39 -7.91 6.04 6.85
CA SER A 39 -6.86 5.55 5.96
C SER A 39 -5.78 6.63 5.77
N TYR A 40 -4.93 6.46 4.78
CA TYR A 40 -3.84 7.37 4.44
C TYR A 40 -4.04 7.94 3.05
N TYR A 41 -3.80 9.23 2.91
CA TYR A 41 -4.05 9.99 1.69
C TYR A 41 -2.94 11.00 1.44
N THR A 42 -2.62 11.26 0.17
CA THR A 42 -1.71 12.33 -0.23
C THR A 42 -2.10 12.95 -1.57
N GLU A 43 -1.54 14.11 -1.87
CA GLU A 43 -1.63 14.78 -3.16
C GLU A 43 -0.20 14.99 -3.67
N TYR A 44 0.09 14.47 -4.87
CA TYR A 44 1.39 14.62 -5.51
C TYR A 44 1.20 15.06 -6.96
N GLU A 45 1.80 16.18 -7.36
CA GLU A 45 1.68 16.74 -8.72
C GLU A 45 0.23 16.84 -9.21
N ASN A 46 -0.68 17.34 -8.37
CA ASN A 46 -2.14 17.42 -8.61
C ASN A 46 -2.85 16.08 -8.79
N HIS A 47 -2.21 14.96 -8.46
CA HIS A 47 -2.84 13.63 -8.42
C HIS A 47 -3.17 13.26 -6.98
N GLU A 48 -4.40 12.85 -6.75
CA GLU A 48 -4.87 12.37 -5.47
C GLU A 48 -4.58 10.88 -5.32
N ILE A 49 -4.00 10.49 -4.19
CA ILE A 49 -3.62 9.10 -3.90
C ILE A 49 -4.25 8.69 -2.58
N MET A 50 -5.14 7.70 -2.63
CA MET A 50 -5.69 7.02 -1.45
C MET A 50 -5.02 5.66 -1.30
N PHE A 51 -4.49 5.37 -0.11
CA PHE A 51 -3.87 4.09 0.19
C PHE A 51 -4.90 3.13 0.80
N ASN A 52 -5.10 1.97 0.18
CA ASN A 52 -5.95 0.91 0.73
C ASN A 52 -5.14 0.02 1.70
N ILE A 53 -5.08 0.42 2.97
CA ILE A 53 -4.20 -0.20 3.98
C ILE A 53 -4.80 -1.51 4.49
N ALA A 54 -4.22 -2.65 4.07
CA ALA A 54 -4.74 -3.99 4.38
C ALA A 54 -5.05 -4.24 5.87
N PRO A 55 -4.18 -3.86 6.83
CA PRO A 55 -4.47 -4.03 8.25
C PRO A 55 -5.60 -3.16 8.81
N LEU A 56 -5.99 -2.07 8.12
CA LEU A 56 -7.07 -1.17 8.55
C LEU A 56 -8.44 -1.56 7.99
N ILE A 57 -8.48 -2.25 6.85
CA ILE A 57 -9.72 -2.73 6.24
C ILE A 57 -10.22 -3.93 7.06
N PRO A 58 -11.42 -3.88 7.68
CA PRO A 58 -11.98 -4.99 8.44
C PRO A 58 -12.01 -6.29 7.63
N SER A 59 -11.64 -7.40 8.27
CA SER A 59 -11.82 -8.73 7.68
C SER A 59 -13.03 -9.40 8.34
N THR A 60 -14.12 -9.58 7.60
CA THR A 60 -15.21 -10.45 8.03
C THR A 60 -14.73 -11.90 8.04
N LYS A 61 -14.57 -12.49 9.24
CA LYS A 61 -14.16 -13.90 9.41
C LYS A 61 -15.22 -14.89 8.90
N ALA A 62 -16.44 -14.42 8.62
CA ALA A 62 -17.60 -15.25 8.31
C ALA A 62 -17.40 -16.21 7.12
N ASN A 63 -16.57 -15.86 6.14
CA ASN A 63 -16.45 -16.63 4.90
C ASN A 63 -15.07 -17.28 4.68
N GLY A 64 -14.16 -17.25 5.67
CA GLY A 64 -12.77 -17.75 5.55
C GLY A 64 -11.90 -17.00 4.51
N GLN A 65 -12.53 -16.23 3.62
CA GLN A 65 -11.93 -15.38 2.62
C GLN A 65 -12.21 -13.92 2.97
N CYS A 66 -11.15 -13.12 3.08
CA CYS A 66 -11.26 -11.67 3.30
C CYS A 66 -11.65 -10.96 2.00
N ILE A 67 -12.86 -11.22 1.47
CA ILE A 67 -13.28 -10.84 0.11
C ILE A 67 -13.18 -9.33 -0.12
N GLU A 68 -13.66 -8.50 0.81
CA GLU A 68 -13.62 -7.03 0.68
C GLU A 68 -12.18 -6.52 0.60
N ARG A 69 -11.34 -6.94 1.56
CA ARG A 69 -9.90 -6.64 1.56
C ARG A 69 -9.21 -7.14 0.29
N LYS A 70 -9.53 -8.35 -0.18
CA LYS A 70 -9.00 -8.91 -1.43
C LYS A 70 -9.47 -8.14 -2.66
N GLY A 71 -10.70 -7.63 -2.68
CA GLY A 71 -11.22 -6.79 -3.76
C GLY A 71 -10.47 -5.46 -3.83
N LEU A 72 -10.33 -4.77 -2.70
CA LEU A 72 -9.65 -3.47 -2.65
C LEU A 72 -8.15 -3.56 -2.98
N ILE A 73 -7.46 -4.61 -2.50
CA ILE A 73 -6.02 -4.77 -2.74
C ILE A 73 -5.74 -5.47 -4.06
N GLY A 74 -6.47 -6.54 -4.37
CA GLY A 74 -6.26 -7.39 -5.55
C GLY A 74 -6.66 -6.74 -6.87
N ASN A 75 -7.48 -5.68 -6.82
CA ASN A 75 -7.85 -4.87 -7.98
C ASN A 75 -6.95 -3.62 -8.14
N ALA A 76 -5.99 -3.39 -7.23
CA ALA A 76 -5.04 -2.30 -7.39
C ALA A 76 -4.08 -2.59 -8.56
N PHE A 77 -3.64 -1.55 -9.25
CA PHE A 77 -2.60 -1.68 -10.29
C PHE A 77 -1.20 -1.72 -9.68
N VAL A 78 -0.98 -0.98 -8.60
CA VAL A 78 0.26 -0.90 -7.83
C VAL A 78 0.00 -1.34 -6.39
N CYS A 79 0.84 -2.23 -5.87
CA CYS A 79 0.74 -2.72 -4.49
C CYS A 79 2.04 -2.43 -3.73
N VAL A 80 1.95 -1.68 -2.63
CA VAL A 80 3.08 -1.46 -1.72
C VAL A 80 3.06 -2.55 -0.65
N VAL A 81 4.15 -3.30 -0.55
CA VAL A 81 4.31 -4.41 0.40
C VAL A 81 5.31 -4.01 1.46
N PHE A 82 4.81 -3.78 2.68
CA PHE A 82 5.67 -3.55 3.84
C PHE A 82 6.18 -4.90 4.37
N GLN A 83 7.48 -5.14 4.28
CA GLN A 83 8.12 -6.38 4.70
C GLN A 83 8.76 -6.17 6.07
N GLU A 84 8.25 -6.85 7.10
CA GLU A 84 8.94 -6.88 8.40
C GLU A 84 10.34 -7.51 8.29
N ALA A 85 11.21 -7.24 9.26
CA ALA A 85 12.56 -7.77 9.27
C ALA A 85 12.55 -9.31 9.17
N GLY A 86 13.29 -9.86 8.20
CA GLY A 86 13.34 -11.30 7.94
C GLY A 86 12.22 -11.86 7.05
N ALA A 87 11.20 -11.08 6.70
CA ALA A 87 10.15 -11.51 5.79
C ALA A 87 10.64 -11.53 4.33
N LYS A 88 10.27 -12.57 3.58
CA LYS A 88 10.46 -12.66 2.13
C LYS A 88 9.14 -12.36 1.43
N PHE A 89 9.21 -11.64 0.31
CA PHE A 89 8.07 -11.40 -0.57
C PHE A 89 8.33 -12.06 -1.91
N LEU A 90 7.31 -12.74 -2.43
CA LEU A 90 7.25 -13.18 -3.82
C LEU A 90 5.94 -12.62 -4.41
N PRO A 91 5.97 -12.05 -5.62
CA PRO A 91 4.77 -11.53 -6.29
C PRO A 91 3.60 -12.51 -6.32
N ASP A 92 3.89 -13.81 -6.46
CA ASP A 92 2.88 -14.88 -6.51
C ASP A 92 2.09 -15.05 -5.20
N PHE A 93 2.52 -14.43 -4.09
CA PHE A 93 1.80 -14.49 -2.82
C PHE A 93 0.51 -13.68 -2.82
N ILE A 94 0.39 -12.69 -3.70
CA ILE A 94 -0.82 -11.88 -3.83
C ILE A 94 -1.50 -12.28 -5.15
N ALA A 95 -2.55 -13.10 -5.04
CA ALA A 95 -3.37 -13.50 -6.17
C ALA A 95 -4.30 -12.35 -6.63
N GLY A 96 -3.72 -11.25 -7.12
CA GLY A 96 -4.42 -10.14 -7.75
C GLY A 96 -4.26 -10.22 -9.27
N LYS A 97 -5.36 -10.36 -10.01
CA LYS A 97 -5.31 -10.41 -11.49
C LYS A 97 -4.87 -9.09 -12.12
N VAL A 98 -5.07 -7.98 -11.40
CA VAL A 98 -4.86 -6.63 -11.92
C VAL A 98 -3.50 -6.06 -11.51
N ILE A 99 -2.92 -6.50 -10.39
CA ILE A 99 -1.66 -5.94 -9.90
C ILE A 99 -0.54 -6.19 -10.91
N GLN A 100 0.07 -5.10 -11.36
CA GLN A 100 1.17 -5.12 -12.32
C GLN A 100 2.51 -4.76 -11.68
N ILE A 101 2.48 -3.96 -10.63
CA ILE A 101 3.67 -3.43 -9.96
C ILE A 101 3.57 -3.70 -8.46
N TYR A 102 4.65 -4.24 -7.89
CA TYR A 102 4.84 -4.34 -6.45
C TYR A 102 6.02 -3.48 -6.03
N ILE A 103 5.84 -2.68 -4.98
CA ILE A 103 6.92 -1.90 -4.35
C ILE A 103 7.12 -2.49 -2.96
N THR A 104 8.23 -3.20 -2.75
CA THR A 104 8.56 -3.74 -1.43
C THR A 104 9.32 -2.72 -0.62
N VAL A 105 8.90 -2.50 0.62
CA VAL A 105 9.51 -1.58 1.58
C VAL A 105 9.88 -2.38 2.82
N GLN A 106 11.17 -2.45 3.12
CA GLN A 106 11.68 -3.15 4.29
C GLN A 106 12.39 -2.17 5.23
N PRO A 107 11.96 -2.04 6.50
CA PRO A 107 12.69 -1.26 7.48
C PRO A 107 14.03 -1.95 7.78
N ILE A 108 15.10 -1.17 7.78
CA ILE A 108 16.45 -1.61 8.15
C ILE A 108 17.05 -0.58 9.11
N THR A 109 17.87 -1.03 10.04
CA THR A 109 18.60 -0.14 10.96
C THR A 109 20.06 -0.04 10.50
N ILE A 110 20.53 1.16 10.23
CA ILE A 110 21.94 1.45 9.90
C ILE A 110 22.41 2.51 10.87
N ASN A 111 23.48 2.25 11.62
CA ASN A 111 24.03 3.18 12.62
C ASN A 111 22.95 3.73 13.58
N GLU A 112 22.10 2.85 14.12
CA GLU A 112 20.98 3.19 15.03
C GLU A 112 19.89 4.08 14.42
N GLN A 113 19.93 4.34 13.11
CA GLN A 113 18.93 5.10 12.38
C GLN A 113 18.03 4.19 11.54
N LEU A 114 16.74 4.53 11.48
CA LEU A 114 15.75 3.83 10.67
C LEU A 114 15.86 4.26 9.21
N HIS A 115 16.12 3.29 8.33
CA HIS A 115 16.07 3.46 6.88
C HIS A 115 15.07 2.47 6.27
N TYR A 116 14.73 2.70 5.00
CA TYR A 116 13.86 1.80 4.25
C TYR A 116 14.56 1.32 2.99
N LYS A 117 14.77 0.01 2.88
CA LYS A 117 15.18 -0.61 1.64
C LYS A 117 13.95 -0.76 0.75
N VAL A 118 14.00 -0.15 -0.43
CA VAL A 118 12.93 -0.19 -1.42
C VAL A 118 13.37 -1.02 -2.62
N ALA A 119 12.49 -1.90 -3.11
CA ALA A 119 12.68 -2.60 -4.37
C ALA A 119 11.37 -2.65 -5.16
N ILE A 120 11.48 -2.71 -6.48
CA ILE A 120 10.34 -2.66 -7.39
C ILE A 120 10.31 -3.95 -8.20
N TRP A 121 9.16 -4.60 -8.21
CA TRP A 121 8.84 -5.72 -9.06
C TRP A 121 7.76 -5.28 -10.04
N ARG A 122 7.93 -5.64 -11.30
CA ARG A 122 6.91 -5.41 -12.34
C ARG A 122 6.71 -6.68 -13.13
N ARG A 123 5.52 -6.83 -13.71
CA ARG A 123 5.32 -7.85 -14.74
C ARG A 123 6.14 -7.51 -15.99
N ASN A 124 6.60 -8.55 -16.69
CA ASN A 124 7.54 -8.41 -17.81
C ASN A 124 6.99 -7.60 -18.98
N ASP A 125 5.67 -7.57 -19.13
CA ASP A 125 4.88 -6.87 -20.16
C ASP A 125 4.69 -5.37 -19.87
N ILE A 126 5.09 -4.87 -18.70
CA ILE A 126 5.05 -3.45 -18.35
C ILE A 126 6.37 -2.78 -18.77
N THR A 127 6.29 -1.68 -19.54
CA THR A 127 7.47 -0.87 -19.91
C THR A 127 8.18 -0.35 -18.66
N SER A 128 9.51 -0.27 -18.68
CA SER A 128 10.27 0.31 -17.56
C SER A 128 9.86 1.76 -17.37
N PHE A 129 9.51 2.12 -16.13
CA PHE A 129 9.16 3.47 -15.70
C PHE A 129 10.28 4.11 -14.85
N ILE A 130 11.36 3.35 -14.61
CA ILE A 130 12.58 3.86 -13.99
C ILE A 130 13.51 4.20 -15.16
N ASP A 131 13.66 5.50 -15.46
CA ASP A 131 14.92 5.96 -16.03
C ASP A 131 16.01 5.58 -15.02
N PRO A 132 17.13 4.95 -15.44
CA PRO A 132 18.21 4.67 -14.51
C PRO A 132 18.54 5.96 -13.75
N PRO A 133 18.73 5.90 -12.42
CA PRO A 133 19.17 7.07 -11.67
C PRO A 133 20.50 7.52 -12.27
N GLY A 134 20.47 8.52 -13.15
CA GLY A 134 21.63 9.08 -13.84
C GLY A 134 22.41 8.09 -14.70
N GLY A 135 22.17 8.10 -16.00
CA GLY A 135 23.28 7.90 -16.92
C GLY A 135 24.15 9.16 -16.92
N VAL A 136 25.13 9.25 -16.02
CA VAL A 136 26.58 9.57 -16.20
C VAL A 136 27.28 9.28 -14.86
#